data_AF-D4AYT2-F1
#
_entry.id   AF-D4AYT2-F1
#
_cell.length_a   1.000
_cell.length_b   1.000
_cell.length_c   1.000
_cell.angle_alpha   90.00
_cell.angle_beta   90.00
_cell.angle_gamma   90.00
#
_symmetry.space_group_name_H-M   'P 1'
#
loop_
_entity.id
_entity.type
_entity.pdbx_description
1 polymer ?
#
loop_
_entity_poly.entity_id
_entity_poly.type
_entity_poly.pdbx_seq_one_letter_code
_entity_poly.pdbx_strand_id
1 'polypeptide(L)'
;MASPLIMKSAAPTANLSPEITREPAKKKQKVVPGLEPGYFVSQKSFTSEYFPLEGPIGYGGEIPSTIPLAVVIWRDYCNGTKKTLNPIELDMYSGEPGIQFEYKRLNEMIFNFPKDLPEKFTDAFGELAAARVRYFATHEVYRKEKTALTESFAIAQQLNDKRRDIRSNPGHYEPHAAEKTILALKGCVAEGKHQQEQYKKRADSLKFFAEKFIEAKKKAAPFRDQLQKFYDDIEEAHSKAKEAEAKRLEQEKAEKEKSQKAKAEKEKLAKQKRSKDRVMKERRQRTDAATKARLDHDARAWAEYLARSERMRNGANDAAKQHGGKQVNLG
;
A
#
# COMPACT_ATOMS: atom_id res chain seq x y z
N MET A 1 47.52 23.20 -51.27
CA MET A 1 46.29 23.40 -52.08
C MET A 1 45.11 23.06 -51.18
N ALA A 2 44.23 24.06 -51.03
CA ALA A 2 42.86 24.10 -50.52
C ALA A 2 42.27 22.96 -49.65
N SER A 3 41.87 23.34 -48.43
CA SER A 3 40.50 23.08 -47.89
C SER A 3 39.64 24.35 -48.16
N PRO A 4 38.32 24.46 -47.88
CA PRO A 4 37.32 23.58 -47.21
C PRO A 4 35.89 23.61 -47.84
N LEU A 5 34.87 23.16 -47.06
CA LEU A 5 33.39 23.30 -47.18
C LEU A 5 32.68 22.13 -47.90
N ILE A 6 31.57 21.54 -47.41
CA ILE A 6 30.31 22.13 -46.93
C ILE A 6 29.60 21.17 -45.94
N MET A 7 29.05 21.72 -44.84
CA MET A 7 28.06 21.05 -43.97
C MET A 7 26.69 20.96 -44.67
N LYS A 8 25.93 19.88 -44.44
CA LYS A 8 24.46 19.96 -44.33
C LYS A 8 23.88 18.85 -43.45
N SER A 9 23.05 19.31 -42.53
CA SER A 9 22.17 18.62 -41.58
C SER A 9 21.04 17.85 -42.27
N ALA A 10 20.60 16.71 -41.70
CA ALA A 10 19.19 16.43 -41.39
C ALA A 10 18.97 15.02 -40.77
N ALA A 11 18.35 15.02 -39.58
CA ALA A 11 17.47 14.03 -38.95
C ALA A 11 17.95 12.57 -38.63
N PRO A 12 17.65 12.07 -37.40
CA PRO A 12 17.96 10.71 -36.96
C PRO A 12 16.78 9.75 -37.25
N THR A 13 17.03 8.66 -37.97
CA THR A 13 16.09 7.52 -38.01
C THR A 13 16.42 6.54 -36.89
N ALA A 14 15.52 6.58 -35.91
CA ALA A 14 15.17 5.57 -34.93
C ALA A 14 15.81 4.18 -35.14
N ASN A 15 16.68 3.80 -34.21
CA ASN A 15 16.73 2.41 -33.74
C ASN A 15 16.29 2.41 -32.29
N LEU A 16 15.09 1.87 -32.09
CA LEU A 16 14.45 1.58 -30.82
C LEU A 16 15.30 0.54 -30.07
N SER A 17 16.29 1.00 -29.30
CA SER A 17 16.77 0.24 -28.16
C SER A 17 15.69 0.31 -27.09
N PRO A 18 15.29 -0.83 -26.49
CA PRO A 18 14.28 -0.81 -25.44
C PRO A 18 14.84 0.01 -24.29
N GLU A 19 14.11 1.07 -23.94
CA GLU A 19 14.20 1.72 -22.65
C GLU A 19 14.28 0.62 -21.59
N ILE A 20 15.47 0.46 -21.02
CA ILE A 20 15.61 -0.15 -19.71
C ILE A 20 14.86 0.82 -18.81
N THR A 21 13.59 0.53 -18.59
CA THR A 21 12.77 1.05 -17.51
C THR A 21 13.62 0.88 -16.27
N ARG A 22 14.25 1.99 -15.84
CA ARG A 22 14.93 2.05 -14.56
C ARG A 22 13.85 1.73 -13.53
N GLU A 23 13.86 0.49 -13.03
CA GLU A 23 13.10 0.13 -11.83
C GLU A 23 13.41 1.22 -10.80
N PRO A 24 12.39 1.84 -10.18
CA PRO A 24 12.63 2.82 -9.14
C PRO A 24 13.47 2.12 -8.07
N ALA A 25 14.63 2.71 -7.74
CA ALA A 25 15.56 2.17 -6.77
C ALA A 25 14.79 1.73 -5.53
N LYS A 26 14.62 0.40 -5.38
CA LYS A 26 13.91 -0.19 -4.25
C LYS A 26 14.60 0.35 -3.00
N LYS A 27 13.91 1.19 -2.22
CA LYS A 27 14.39 1.62 -0.89
C LYS A 27 14.88 0.36 -0.21
N LYS A 28 16.18 0.27 0.11
CA LYS A 28 16.73 -0.89 0.83
C LYS A 28 15.88 -1.07 2.07
N GLN A 29 15.03 -2.09 2.08
CA GLN A 29 14.17 -2.39 3.20
C GLN A 29 15.12 -2.65 4.37
N LYS A 30 14.97 -1.91 5.47
CA LYS A 30 15.74 -2.22 6.68
C LYS A 30 15.22 -3.56 7.20
N VAL A 31 16.12 -4.49 7.44
CA VAL A 31 15.81 -5.86 7.84
C VAL A 31 16.69 -6.21 9.03
N VAL A 32 16.14 -6.92 10.01
CA VAL A 32 16.90 -7.40 11.15
C VAL A 32 17.80 -8.54 10.63
N PRO A 33 19.13 -8.44 10.81
CA PRO A 33 20.04 -9.49 10.36
C PRO A 33 19.62 -10.85 10.92
N GLY A 34 19.47 -11.87 10.06
CA GLY A 34 18.98 -13.20 10.43
C GLY A 34 17.47 -13.41 10.34
N LEU A 35 16.67 -12.34 10.17
CA LEU A 35 15.23 -12.41 9.90
C LEU A 35 14.91 -12.04 8.45
N GLU A 36 15.87 -12.17 7.53
CA GLU A 36 15.64 -11.79 6.14
C GLU A 36 14.51 -12.62 5.50
N PRO A 37 13.59 -11.98 4.75
CA PRO A 37 12.63 -12.69 3.93
C PRO A 37 13.34 -13.28 2.70
N GLY A 38 13.25 -14.60 2.53
CA GLY A 38 13.80 -15.31 1.37
C GLY A 38 15.31 -15.49 1.42
N TYR A 39 15.77 -16.62 1.94
CA TYR A 39 17.15 -17.08 1.72
C TYR A 39 17.24 -17.80 0.38
N PHE A 40 18.28 -17.46 -0.38
CA PHE A 40 18.60 -18.09 -1.65
C PHE A 40 19.99 -18.68 -1.58
N VAL A 41 20.18 -19.80 -2.27
CA VAL A 41 21.51 -20.41 -2.37
C VAL A 41 21.85 -20.64 -3.85
N SER A 42 23.15 -20.50 -4.16
CA SER A 42 23.70 -20.77 -5.48
C SER A 42 23.51 -22.23 -5.86
N GLN A 43 23.03 -22.47 -7.07
CA GLN A 43 22.79 -23.82 -7.59
C GLN A 43 24.04 -24.72 -7.54
N LYS A 44 25.24 -24.15 -7.79
CA LYS A 44 26.52 -24.88 -7.77
C LYS A 44 26.80 -25.58 -6.46
N SER A 45 26.19 -25.14 -5.36
CA SER A 45 26.41 -25.73 -4.04
C SER A 45 25.67 -27.06 -3.83
N PHE A 46 24.81 -27.49 -4.77
CA PHE A 46 23.96 -28.70 -4.64
C PHE A 46 24.03 -29.68 -5.82
N THR A 47 24.85 -29.41 -6.82
CA THR A 47 25.06 -30.29 -7.97
C THR A 47 26.37 -31.03 -7.80
N SER A 48 26.31 -32.35 -7.67
CA SER A 48 27.45 -33.26 -7.76
C SER A 48 27.28 -34.11 -9.01
N GLU A 49 28.38 -34.62 -9.60
CA GLU A 49 28.31 -35.59 -10.69
C GLU A 49 27.52 -36.85 -10.32
N TYR A 50 27.38 -37.13 -9.01
CA TYR A 50 26.59 -38.23 -8.45
C TYR A 50 25.16 -37.82 -8.04
N PHE A 51 24.86 -36.52 -8.04
CA PHE A 51 23.52 -35.96 -7.80
C PHE A 51 23.19 -34.91 -8.87
N PRO A 52 23.01 -35.30 -10.15
CA PRO A 52 22.38 -34.42 -11.10
C PRO A 52 20.97 -34.06 -10.60
N LEU A 53 20.57 -32.81 -10.77
CA LEU A 53 19.18 -32.39 -10.58
C LEU A 53 18.31 -32.96 -11.74
N GLU A 54 18.27 -34.28 -11.88
CA GLU A 54 17.36 -34.95 -12.79
C GLU A 54 16.13 -35.41 -11.98
N GLY A 55 15.07 -34.60 -12.01
CA GLY A 55 13.77 -34.99 -11.46
C GLY A 55 12.80 -33.84 -11.16
N PRO A 56 11.49 -34.11 -11.17
CA PRO A 56 10.46 -33.38 -11.92
C PRO A 56 9.77 -32.27 -11.10
N ILE A 57 10.52 -31.40 -10.43
CA ILE A 57 9.95 -30.14 -9.94
C ILE A 57 10.14 -29.07 -11.02
N GLY A 58 9.36 -29.18 -12.10
CA GLY A 58 8.87 -28.05 -12.89
C GLY A 58 9.85 -27.15 -13.65
N TYR A 59 11.17 -27.36 -13.62
CA TYR A 59 12.08 -26.60 -14.48
C TYR A 59 12.15 -27.25 -15.86
N GLY A 60 11.05 -27.18 -16.62
CA GLY A 60 11.00 -27.49 -18.05
C GLY A 60 11.65 -26.40 -18.92
N GLY A 61 12.62 -25.67 -18.36
CA GLY A 61 13.30 -24.51 -18.94
C GLY A 61 14.65 -24.30 -18.23
N GLU A 62 15.41 -23.28 -18.67
CA GLU A 62 16.74 -22.94 -18.14
C GLU A 62 16.79 -23.03 -16.61
N ILE A 63 17.77 -23.79 -16.10
CA ILE A 63 17.89 -24.01 -14.66
C ILE A 63 18.31 -22.68 -14.00
N PRO A 64 17.55 -22.18 -13.01
CA PRO A 64 17.84 -20.88 -12.41
C PRO A 64 19.15 -20.92 -11.60
N SER A 65 19.96 -19.85 -11.72
CA SER A 65 21.26 -19.72 -11.04
C SER A 65 21.20 -19.79 -9.51
N THR A 66 20.04 -19.51 -8.93
CA THR A 66 19.78 -19.53 -7.49
C THR A 66 18.44 -20.19 -7.19
N ILE A 67 18.38 -20.96 -6.11
CA ILE A 67 17.17 -21.68 -5.67
C ILE A 67 16.80 -21.21 -4.25
N PRO A 68 15.50 -21.04 -3.92
CA PRO A 68 15.09 -20.74 -2.55
C PRO A 68 15.54 -21.83 -1.57
N LEU A 69 16.16 -21.43 -0.46
CA LEU A 69 16.69 -22.34 0.55
C LEU A 69 15.60 -23.26 1.13
N ALA A 70 14.38 -22.74 1.31
CA ALA A 70 13.23 -23.50 1.79
C ALA A 70 12.93 -24.74 0.91
N VAL A 71 12.98 -24.58 -0.41
CA VAL A 71 12.75 -25.67 -1.37
C VAL A 71 13.82 -26.75 -1.23
N VAL A 72 15.07 -26.33 -1.04
CA VAL A 72 16.21 -27.25 -0.87
C VAL A 72 16.07 -28.04 0.44
N ILE A 73 15.78 -27.34 1.56
CA ILE A 73 15.57 -27.97 2.87
C ILE A 73 14.40 -28.95 2.81
N TRP A 74 13.28 -28.57 2.20
CA TRP A 74 12.12 -29.46 2.07
C TRP A 74 12.44 -30.71 1.25
N ARG A 75 13.15 -30.56 0.13
CA ARG A 75 13.60 -31.70 -0.68
C ARG A 75 14.50 -32.63 0.14
N ASP A 76 15.47 -32.09 0.88
CA ASP A 76 16.37 -32.86 1.73
C ASP A 76 15.61 -33.60 2.85
N TYR A 77 14.61 -32.92 3.43
CA TYR A 77 13.68 -33.49 4.40
C TYR A 77 12.98 -34.72 3.85
N CYS A 78 12.36 -34.62 2.67
CA CYS A 78 11.75 -35.75 1.97
C CYS A 78 12.77 -36.86 1.64
N ASN A 79 13.99 -36.49 1.27
CA ASN A 79 15.07 -37.41 0.90
C ASN A 79 15.87 -37.98 2.10
N GLY A 80 15.20 -38.12 3.24
CA GLY A 80 15.70 -38.88 4.38
C GLY A 80 16.05 -38.06 5.63
N THR A 81 16.22 -36.74 5.53
CA THR A 81 16.47 -35.89 6.71
C THR A 81 15.27 -35.90 7.68
N LYS A 82 14.07 -36.22 7.20
CA LYS A 82 12.89 -36.51 8.05
C LYS A 82 13.16 -37.57 9.13
N LYS A 83 13.94 -38.62 8.82
CA LYS A 83 14.28 -39.66 9.81
C LYS A 83 15.20 -39.11 10.91
N THR A 84 16.14 -38.24 10.53
CA THR A 84 17.07 -37.59 11.46
C THR A 84 16.36 -36.61 12.38
N LEU A 85 15.43 -35.83 11.83
CA LEU A 85 14.74 -34.78 12.57
C LEU A 85 13.58 -35.30 13.43
N ASN A 86 13.07 -36.51 13.19
CA ASN A 86 11.95 -37.10 13.95
C ASN A 86 12.10 -36.89 15.48
N PRO A 87 11.09 -36.34 16.19
CA PRO A 87 9.71 -36.02 15.76
C PRO A 87 9.48 -34.61 15.20
N ILE A 88 10.53 -33.88 14.83
CA ILE A 88 10.41 -32.52 14.33
C ILE A 88 9.88 -32.52 12.89
N GLU A 89 8.73 -31.86 12.72
CA GLU A 89 8.14 -31.58 11.41
C GLU A 89 8.60 -30.22 10.89
N LEU A 90 8.85 -30.16 9.58
CA LEU A 90 9.18 -28.93 8.87
C LEU A 90 7.96 -28.49 8.07
N ASP A 91 7.76 -27.18 7.98
CA ASP A 91 6.80 -26.62 7.04
C ASP A 91 7.34 -26.67 5.61
N MET A 92 6.46 -27.03 4.67
CA MET A 92 6.83 -27.23 3.26
C MET A 92 7.26 -25.92 2.58
N TYR A 93 6.66 -24.79 2.96
CA TYR A 93 6.86 -23.51 2.27
C TYR A 93 8.06 -22.74 2.82
N SER A 94 8.29 -22.80 4.13
CA SER A 94 9.42 -22.13 4.77
C SER A 94 10.65 -23.04 4.90
N GLY A 95 10.47 -24.37 4.90
CA GLY A 95 11.53 -25.31 5.26
C GLY A 95 11.94 -25.20 6.73
N GLU A 96 11.13 -24.56 7.58
CA GLU A 96 11.47 -24.28 8.97
C GLU A 96 10.63 -25.12 9.94
N PRO A 97 11.21 -25.52 11.09
CA PRO A 97 10.49 -26.23 12.13
C PRO A 97 9.59 -25.30 12.95
N GLY A 98 8.53 -25.87 13.54
CA GLY A 98 7.70 -25.21 14.55
C GLY A 98 6.76 -24.13 14.02
N ILE A 99 6.49 -23.11 14.84
CA ILE A 99 5.56 -22.01 14.54
C ILE A 99 6.06 -21.23 13.31
N GLN A 100 5.16 -20.91 12.40
CA GLN A 100 5.49 -20.16 11.18
C GLN A 100 5.40 -18.65 11.45
N PHE A 101 6.44 -17.93 11.05
CA PHE A 101 6.51 -16.48 11.13
C PHE A 101 6.50 -15.87 9.74
N GLU A 102 5.63 -14.89 9.53
CA GLU A 102 5.67 -14.05 8.35
C GLU A 102 6.79 -13.00 8.53
N TYR A 103 8.03 -13.39 8.25
CA TYR A 103 9.22 -12.56 8.52
C TYR A 103 9.20 -11.20 7.82
N LYS A 104 8.58 -11.10 6.64
CA LYS A 104 8.41 -9.82 5.94
C LYS A 104 7.59 -8.84 6.80
N ARG A 105 6.39 -9.25 7.21
CA ARG A 105 5.50 -8.45 8.07
C ARG A 105 6.12 -8.19 9.43
N LEU A 106 6.80 -9.18 10.02
CA LEU A 106 7.48 -9.03 11.30
C LEU A 106 8.56 -7.94 11.25
N ASN A 107 9.40 -7.93 10.22
CA ASN A 107 10.40 -6.87 10.06
C ASN A 107 9.75 -5.50 9.89
N GLU A 108 8.71 -5.40 9.06
CA GLU A 108 7.97 -4.15 8.88
C GLU A 108 7.42 -3.62 10.21
N MET A 109 6.86 -4.50 11.05
CA MET A 109 6.38 -4.12 12.38
C MET A 109 7.51 -3.68 13.33
N ILE A 110 8.65 -4.38 13.32
CA ILE A 110 9.81 -4.06 14.16
C ILE A 110 10.40 -2.70 13.81
N PHE A 111 10.63 -2.42 12.52
CA PHE A 111 11.28 -1.17 12.10
C PHE A 111 10.37 0.05 12.15
N ASN A 112 9.07 -0.12 11.96
CA ASN A 112 8.10 0.97 12.02
C ASN A 112 7.55 1.20 13.43
N PHE A 113 8.06 0.46 14.43
CA PHE A 113 7.53 0.56 15.79
C PHE A 113 7.74 2.01 16.28
N PRO A 114 6.67 2.69 16.73
CA PRO A 114 6.72 4.14 16.95
C PRO A 114 7.56 4.57 18.16
N LYS A 115 8.03 3.61 18.96
CA LYS A 115 8.98 3.80 20.07
C LYS A 115 10.12 2.81 19.91
N ASP A 116 11.22 3.01 20.63
CA ASP A 116 12.22 1.93 20.72
C ASP A 116 11.57 0.67 21.30
N LEU A 117 11.92 -0.48 20.73
CA LEU A 117 11.41 -1.77 21.20
C LEU A 117 11.86 -2.00 22.63
N PRO A 118 10.95 -2.50 23.52
CA PRO A 118 11.36 -2.89 24.85
C PRO A 118 12.48 -3.93 24.78
N GLU A 119 13.43 -3.88 25.71
CA GLU A 119 14.60 -4.76 25.75
C GLU A 119 14.22 -6.24 25.61
N LYS A 120 13.16 -6.68 26.29
CA LYS A 120 12.61 -8.05 26.20
C LYS A 120 12.22 -8.47 24.78
N PHE A 121 11.71 -7.54 23.96
CA PHE A 121 11.36 -7.80 22.56
C PHE A 121 12.63 -7.93 21.73
N THR A 122 13.57 -7.01 21.93
CA THR A 122 14.87 -7.01 21.24
C THR A 122 15.63 -8.31 21.52
N ASP A 123 15.66 -8.76 22.78
CA ASP A 123 16.27 -10.02 23.17
C ASP A 123 15.58 -11.21 22.51
N ALA A 124 14.24 -11.28 22.56
CA ALA A 124 13.49 -12.39 21.98
C ALA A 124 13.66 -12.47 20.46
N PHE A 125 13.63 -11.34 19.75
CA PHE A 125 13.84 -11.32 18.29
C PHE A 125 15.31 -11.50 17.92
N GLY A 126 16.25 -11.06 18.75
CA GLY A 126 17.68 -11.33 18.60
C GLY A 126 18.00 -12.82 18.75
N GLU A 127 17.44 -13.47 19.78
CA GLU A 127 17.52 -14.93 19.96
C GLU A 127 16.91 -15.68 18.76
N LEU A 128 15.73 -15.23 18.29
CA LEU A 128 15.07 -15.81 17.11
C LEU A 128 15.96 -15.71 15.86
N ALA A 129 16.53 -14.54 15.60
CA ALA A 129 17.39 -14.29 14.46
C ALA A 129 18.66 -15.16 14.51
N ALA A 130 19.31 -15.20 15.66
CA ALA A 130 20.51 -16.02 15.85
C ALA A 130 20.22 -17.52 15.70
N ALA A 131 19.11 -18.00 16.27
CA ALA A 131 18.71 -19.40 16.17
C ALA A 131 18.40 -19.79 14.72
N ARG A 132 17.72 -18.91 13.97
CA ARG A 132 17.40 -19.10 12.55
C ARG A 132 18.66 -19.24 11.69
N VAL A 133 19.62 -18.32 11.85
CA VAL A 133 20.91 -18.37 11.13
C VAL A 133 21.67 -19.65 11.46
N ARG A 134 21.76 -20.03 12.74
CA ARG A 134 22.44 -21.25 13.17
C ARG A 134 21.79 -22.52 12.62
N TYR A 135 20.46 -22.57 12.59
CA TYR A 135 19.73 -23.68 12.00
C TYR A 135 20.09 -23.85 10.52
N PHE A 136 20.02 -22.77 9.73
CA PHE A 136 20.34 -22.83 8.30
C PHE A 136 21.81 -23.17 8.03
N ALA A 137 22.74 -22.55 8.75
CA ALA A 137 24.16 -22.87 8.63
C ALA A 137 24.44 -24.35 8.95
N THR A 138 23.80 -24.89 10.00
CA THR A 138 23.97 -26.29 10.37
C THR A 138 23.35 -27.22 9.33
N HIS A 139 22.20 -26.88 8.76
CA HIS A 139 21.59 -27.64 7.68
C HIS A 139 22.49 -27.69 6.44
N GLU A 140 23.14 -26.58 6.11
CA GLU A 140 24.07 -26.51 4.98
C GLU A 140 25.28 -27.45 5.20
N VAL A 141 25.88 -27.41 6.39
CA VAL A 141 26.99 -28.29 6.77
C VAL A 141 26.56 -29.75 6.76
N TYR A 142 25.41 -30.07 7.36
CA TYR A 142 24.87 -31.43 7.37
C TYR A 142 24.70 -32.00 5.95
N ARG A 143 24.18 -31.19 5.01
CA ARG A 143 24.04 -31.63 3.62
C ARG A 143 25.38 -31.86 2.94
N LYS A 144 26.38 -31.00 3.16
CA LYS A 144 27.73 -31.19 2.60
C LYS A 144 28.34 -32.52 3.06
N GLU A 145 28.24 -32.82 4.37
CA GLU A 145 28.72 -34.10 4.89
C GLU A 145 27.93 -35.30 4.37
N LYS A 146 26.60 -35.17 4.23
CA LYS A 146 25.76 -36.22 3.61
C LYS A 146 26.20 -36.53 2.17
N THR A 147 26.53 -35.47 1.41
CA THR A 147 26.97 -35.59 0.02
C THR A 147 28.33 -36.26 -0.05
N ALA A 148 29.31 -35.76 0.71
CA ALA A 148 30.66 -36.33 0.78
C ALA A 148 30.65 -37.81 1.18
N LEU A 149 29.85 -38.18 2.19
CA LEU A 149 29.67 -39.58 2.60
C LEU A 149 29.13 -40.44 1.46
N THR A 150 28.14 -39.93 0.72
CA THR A 150 27.54 -40.66 -0.40
C THR A 150 28.54 -40.85 -1.54
N GLU A 151 29.31 -39.82 -1.87
CA GLU A 151 30.37 -39.85 -2.89
C GLU A 151 31.46 -40.86 -2.51
N SER A 152 31.91 -40.86 -1.25
CA SER A 152 32.89 -41.83 -0.75
C SER A 152 32.38 -43.28 -0.86
N PHE A 153 31.10 -43.53 -0.55
CA PHE A 153 30.50 -44.84 -0.77
C PHE A 153 30.45 -45.23 -2.26
N ALA A 154 30.11 -44.29 -3.15
CA ALA A 154 30.07 -44.54 -4.59
C ALA A 154 31.47 -44.88 -5.15
N ILE A 155 32.50 -44.12 -4.76
CA ILE A 155 33.89 -44.36 -5.15
C ILE A 155 34.37 -45.72 -4.62
N ALA A 156 34.07 -46.05 -3.35
CA ALA A 156 34.42 -47.34 -2.78
C ALA A 156 33.76 -48.51 -3.53
N GLN A 157 32.51 -48.33 -3.97
CA GLN A 157 31.81 -49.33 -4.79
C GLN A 157 32.48 -49.51 -6.16
N GLN A 158 32.80 -48.41 -6.86
CA GLN A 158 33.51 -48.47 -8.15
C GLN A 158 34.88 -49.15 -8.03
N LEU A 159 35.63 -48.87 -6.96
CA LEU A 159 36.92 -49.52 -6.69
C LEU A 159 36.75 -51.01 -6.40
N ASN A 160 35.68 -51.42 -5.71
CA ASN A 160 35.36 -52.83 -5.49
C ASN A 160 35.04 -53.56 -6.79
N ASP A 161 34.27 -52.92 -7.68
CA ASP A 161 33.92 -53.51 -8.98
C ASP A 161 35.16 -53.64 -9.87
N LYS A 162 36.00 -52.60 -9.91
CA LYS A 162 37.31 -52.64 -10.59
C LYS A 162 38.21 -53.75 -10.04
N ARG A 163 38.26 -53.93 -8.71
CA ARG A 163 39.01 -55.02 -8.08
C ARG A 163 38.50 -56.39 -8.52
N ARG A 164 37.19 -56.57 -8.66
CA ARG A 164 36.59 -57.82 -9.14
C ARG A 164 36.93 -58.09 -10.60
N ASP A 165 36.91 -57.03 -11.42
CA ASP A 165 37.25 -57.11 -12.84
C ASP A 165 38.73 -57.47 -13.04
N ILE A 166 39.66 -56.80 -12.34
CA ILE A 166 41.10 -57.15 -12.35
C ILE A 166 41.33 -58.61 -11.96
N ARG A 167 40.58 -59.12 -10.97
CA ARG A 167 40.68 -60.53 -10.54
C ARG A 167 40.20 -61.50 -11.61
N SER A 168 39.18 -61.12 -12.39
CA SER A 168 38.58 -61.96 -13.42
C SER A 168 39.37 -61.89 -14.74
N ASN A 169 39.97 -60.73 -15.01
CA ASN A 169 40.57 -60.36 -16.29
C ASN A 169 41.98 -59.75 -16.10
N PRO A 170 42.94 -60.43 -15.45
CA PRO A 170 44.23 -59.84 -15.06
C PRO A 170 45.08 -59.36 -16.25
N GLY A 171 44.94 -59.97 -17.42
CA GLY A 171 45.67 -59.60 -18.64
C GLY A 171 45.26 -58.26 -19.27
N HIS A 172 44.15 -57.64 -18.82
CA HIS A 172 43.66 -56.36 -19.34
C HIS A 172 44.24 -55.13 -18.61
N TYR A 173 45.08 -55.33 -17.61
CA TYR A 173 45.54 -54.26 -16.73
C TYR A 173 47.06 -54.23 -16.58
N GLU A 174 47.56 -53.02 -16.30
CA GLU A 174 48.96 -52.78 -15.99
C GLU A 174 49.46 -53.64 -14.80
N PRO A 175 50.76 -54.00 -14.78
CA PRO A 175 51.40 -54.58 -13.61
C PRO A 175 51.12 -53.71 -12.36
N HIS A 176 50.82 -54.36 -11.23
CA HIS A 176 50.43 -53.73 -9.96
C HIS A 176 49.06 -53.04 -9.91
N ALA A 177 48.22 -53.12 -10.95
CA ALA A 177 46.86 -52.55 -10.90
C ALA A 177 46.02 -53.10 -9.74
N ALA A 178 46.17 -54.40 -9.42
CA ALA A 178 45.50 -55.03 -8.29
C ALA A 178 45.93 -54.41 -6.93
N GLU A 179 47.24 -54.27 -6.71
CA GLU A 179 47.80 -53.71 -5.46
C GLU A 179 47.40 -52.24 -5.29
N LYS A 180 47.53 -51.43 -6.36
CA LYS A 180 47.11 -50.02 -6.36
C LYS A 180 45.62 -49.87 -6.03
N THR A 181 44.77 -50.71 -6.63
CA THR A 181 43.31 -50.69 -6.38
C THR A 181 42.99 -51.11 -4.95
N ILE A 182 43.69 -52.10 -4.39
CA ILE A 182 43.51 -52.51 -2.99
C ILE A 182 43.92 -51.40 -2.01
N LEU A 183 45.04 -50.72 -2.27
CA LEU A 183 45.49 -49.58 -1.45
C LEU A 183 44.51 -48.42 -1.50
N ALA A 184 44.05 -48.04 -2.71
CA ALA A 184 43.04 -46.99 -2.89
C ALA A 184 41.74 -47.35 -2.15
N LEU A 185 41.26 -48.59 -2.28
CA LEU A 185 40.06 -49.06 -1.60
C LEU A 185 40.19 -48.99 -0.08
N LYS A 186 41.34 -49.39 0.49
CA LYS A 186 41.61 -49.24 1.93
C LYS A 186 41.53 -47.78 2.38
N GLY A 187 42.10 -46.87 1.59
CA GLY A 187 42.02 -45.42 1.83
C GLY A 187 40.57 -44.93 1.85
N CYS A 188 39.79 -45.23 0.80
CA CYS A 188 38.39 -44.83 0.72
C CYS A 188 37.52 -45.41 1.84
N VAL A 189 37.77 -46.66 2.26
CA VAL A 189 37.04 -47.26 3.40
C VAL A 189 37.36 -46.54 4.71
N ALA A 190 38.62 -46.15 4.94
CA ALA A 190 39.00 -45.39 6.13
C ALA A 190 38.39 -43.98 6.12
N GLU A 191 38.41 -43.30 4.97
CA GLU A 191 37.77 -42.00 4.78
C GLU A 191 36.25 -42.07 4.96
N GLY A 192 35.59 -43.08 4.38
CA GLY A 192 34.16 -43.30 4.53
C GLY A 192 33.74 -43.50 5.99
N LYS A 193 34.54 -44.22 6.79
CA LYS A 193 34.31 -44.33 8.25
C LYS A 193 34.41 -42.98 8.95
N HIS A 194 35.44 -42.19 8.62
CA HIS A 194 35.59 -40.85 9.18
C HIS A 194 34.41 -39.94 8.83
N GLN A 195 34.01 -39.90 7.56
CA GLN A 195 32.86 -39.14 7.09
C GLN A 195 31.55 -39.61 7.72
N GLN A 196 31.39 -40.92 7.97
CA GLN A 196 30.22 -41.45 8.67
C GLN A 196 30.11 -40.94 10.11
N GLU A 197 31.23 -40.86 10.84
CA GLU A 197 31.27 -40.28 12.17
C GLU A 197 30.95 -38.79 12.15
N GLN A 198 31.52 -38.03 11.19
CA GLN A 198 31.22 -36.61 11.03
C GLN A 198 29.75 -36.38 10.69
N TYR A 199 29.21 -37.14 9.75
CA TYR A 199 27.80 -37.10 9.36
C TYR A 199 26.88 -37.33 10.56
N LYS A 200 27.18 -38.32 11.41
CA LYS A 200 26.42 -38.56 12.64
C LYS A 200 26.47 -37.35 13.60
N LYS A 201 27.67 -36.79 13.84
CA LYS A 201 27.82 -35.58 14.66
C LYS A 201 27.04 -34.39 14.10
N ARG A 202 27.02 -34.22 12.77
CA ARG A 202 26.24 -33.15 12.12
C ARG A 202 24.74 -33.41 12.17
N ALA A 203 24.31 -34.67 12.09
CA ALA A 203 22.91 -35.05 12.25
C ALA A 203 22.39 -34.67 13.65
N ASP A 204 23.17 -35.01 14.69
CA ASP A 204 22.85 -34.65 16.07
C ASP A 204 22.85 -33.12 16.27
N SER A 205 23.84 -32.42 15.69
CA SER A 205 23.91 -30.95 15.71
C SER A 205 22.69 -30.32 15.03
N LEU A 206 22.28 -30.83 13.86
CA LEU A 206 21.14 -30.33 13.13
C LEU A 206 19.85 -30.46 13.96
N LYS A 207 19.67 -31.61 14.61
CA LYS A 207 18.52 -31.83 15.50
C LYS A 207 18.54 -30.85 16.68
N PHE A 208 19.68 -30.70 17.35
CA PHE A 208 19.84 -29.74 18.45
C PHE A 208 19.49 -28.31 18.03
N PHE A 209 20.01 -27.82 16.90
CA PHE A 209 19.72 -26.47 16.45
C PHE A 209 18.29 -26.29 15.92
N ALA A 210 17.67 -27.33 15.38
CA ALA A 210 16.24 -27.32 15.05
C ALA A 210 15.38 -27.16 16.31
N GLU A 211 15.69 -27.88 17.39
CA GLU A 211 15.01 -27.76 18.69
C GLU A 211 15.19 -26.37 19.28
N LYS A 212 16.42 -25.83 19.27
CA LYS A 212 16.71 -24.46 19.73
C LYS A 212 15.96 -23.41 18.92
N PHE A 213 15.79 -23.64 17.62
CA PHE A 213 15.02 -22.73 16.78
C PHE A 213 13.53 -22.77 17.11
N ILE A 214 12.96 -23.96 17.37
CA ILE A 214 11.58 -24.09 17.86
C ILE A 214 11.41 -23.37 19.20
N GLU A 215 12.35 -23.51 20.14
CA GLU A 215 12.31 -22.82 21.43
C GLU A 215 12.32 -21.30 21.25
N ALA A 216 13.22 -20.77 20.42
CA ALA A 216 13.30 -19.33 20.15
C ALA A 216 12.02 -18.81 19.50
N LYS A 217 11.42 -19.57 18.58
CA LYS A 217 10.11 -19.27 17.98
C LYS A 217 9.01 -19.20 19.03
N LYS A 218 8.95 -20.16 19.96
CA LYS A 218 7.97 -20.16 21.06
C LYS A 218 8.14 -18.94 21.98
N LYS A 219 9.37 -18.53 22.27
CA LYS A 219 9.65 -17.32 23.06
C LYS A 219 9.24 -16.03 22.33
N ALA A 220 9.48 -15.95 21.01
CA ALA A 220 9.20 -14.77 20.21
C ALA A 220 7.71 -14.62 19.83
N ALA A 221 6.97 -15.73 19.76
CA ALA A 221 5.55 -15.76 19.38
C ALA A 221 4.66 -14.77 20.15
N PRO A 222 4.65 -14.75 21.50
CA PRO A 222 3.80 -13.81 22.25
C PRO A 222 4.15 -12.34 21.96
N PHE A 223 5.42 -12.02 21.74
CA PHE A 223 5.84 -10.65 21.41
C PHE A 223 5.41 -10.25 19.99
N ARG A 224 5.47 -11.19 19.04
CA ARG A 224 4.92 -10.98 17.69
C ARG A 224 3.42 -10.72 17.74
N ASP A 225 2.68 -11.46 18.55
CA ASP A 225 1.22 -11.27 18.65
C ASP A 225 0.86 -9.94 19.33
N GLN A 226 1.65 -9.52 20.32
CA GLN A 226 1.52 -8.19 20.93
C GLN A 226 1.81 -7.06 19.94
N LEU A 227 2.86 -7.20 19.12
CA LEU A 227 3.14 -6.25 18.04
C LEU A 227 1.98 -6.20 17.05
N GLN A 228 1.48 -7.37 16.63
CA GLN A 228 0.39 -7.42 15.67
C GLN A 228 -0.84 -6.69 16.19
N LYS A 229 -1.24 -6.99 17.42
CA LYS A 229 -2.37 -6.33 18.07
C LYS A 229 -2.20 -4.81 18.14
N PHE A 230 -0.99 -4.34 18.50
CA PHE A 230 -0.71 -2.91 18.55
C PHE A 230 -0.91 -2.22 17.19
N TYR A 231 -0.48 -2.85 16.10
CA TYR A 231 -0.69 -2.30 14.76
C TYR A 231 -2.15 -2.37 14.32
N ASP A 232 -2.86 -3.45 14.65
CA ASP A 232 -4.29 -3.58 14.36
C ASP A 232 -5.09 -2.49 15.09
N ASP A 233 -4.76 -2.20 16.36
CA ASP A 233 -5.38 -1.14 17.15
C ASP A 233 -5.13 0.27 16.54
N ILE A 234 -3.92 0.52 16.01
CA ILE A 234 -3.59 1.77 15.30
C ILE A 234 -4.40 1.89 14.02
N GLU A 235 -4.49 0.83 13.23
CA GLU A 235 -5.23 0.82 11.98
C GLU A 235 -6.73 1.06 12.21
N GLU A 236 -7.30 0.44 13.25
CA GLU A 236 -8.69 0.66 13.66
C GLU A 236 -8.91 2.10 14.12
N ALA A 237 -8.01 2.66 14.94
CA ALA A 237 -8.09 4.05 15.40
C ALA A 237 -8.01 5.04 14.23
N HIS A 238 -7.10 4.80 13.27
CA HIS A 238 -6.97 5.62 12.08
C HIS A 238 -8.23 5.54 11.19
N SER A 239 -8.80 4.34 11.04
CA SER A 239 -10.04 4.14 10.29
C SER A 239 -11.21 4.90 10.94
N LYS A 240 -11.37 4.80 12.27
CA LYS A 240 -12.38 5.57 13.02
C LYS A 240 -12.17 7.07 12.92
N ALA A 241 -10.93 7.55 12.97
CA ALA A 241 -10.62 8.97 12.83
C ALA A 241 -10.98 9.48 11.43
N LYS A 242 -10.67 8.71 10.38
CA LYS A 242 -11.02 9.03 8.99
C LYS A 242 -12.53 9.07 8.77
N GLU A 243 -13.27 8.11 9.35
CA GLU A 243 -14.74 8.12 9.32
C GLU A 243 -15.33 9.32 10.07
N ALA A 244 -14.77 9.68 11.23
CA ALA A 244 -15.20 10.85 11.98
C ALA A 244 -14.95 12.16 11.22
N GLU A 245 -13.79 12.28 10.56
CA GLU A 245 -13.46 13.43 9.71
C GLU A 245 -14.41 13.53 8.50
N ALA A 246 -14.69 12.40 7.84
CA ALA A 246 -15.65 12.34 6.74
C ALA A 246 -17.05 12.82 7.18
N LYS A 247 -17.53 12.39 8.36
CA LYS A 247 -18.81 12.85 8.93
C LYS A 247 -18.81 14.34 9.25
N ARG A 248 -17.71 14.88 9.78
CA ARG A 248 -17.59 16.33 10.05
C ARG A 248 -17.63 17.15 8.77
N LEU A 249 -16.92 16.71 7.73
CA LEU A 249 -16.96 17.36 6.41
C LEU A 249 -18.35 17.33 5.78
N GLU A 250 -19.10 16.25 5.96
CA GLU A 250 -20.48 16.15 5.47
C GLU A 250 -21.44 17.07 6.23
N GLN A 251 -21.30 17.14 7.56
CA GLN A 251 -22.06 18.08 8.39
C GLN A 251 -21.76 19.55 8.03
N GLU A 252 -20.49 19.90 7.83
CA GLU A 252 -20.09 21.26 7.45
C GLU A 252 -20.65 21.64 6.08
N LYS A 253 -20.68 20.71 5.12
CA LYS A 253 -21.34 20.91 3.81
C LYS A 253 -22.84 21.13 3.98
N ALA A 254 -23.51 20.33 4.80
CA ALA A 254 -24.95 20.49 5.06
C ALA A 254 -25.29 21.80 5.77
N GLU A 255 -24.46 22.26 6.71
CA GLU A 255 -24.62 23.56 7.37
C GLU A 255 -24.38 24.72 6.42
N LYS A 256 -23.35 24.64 5.57
CA LYS A 256 -23.11 25.64 4.52
C LYS A 256 -24.30 25.72 3.56
N GLU A 257 -24.87 24.59 3.15
CA GLU A 257 -26.06 24.56 2.29
C GLU A 257 -27.30 25.16 2.98
N LYS A 258 -27.55 24.81 4.25
CA LYS A 258 -28.64 25.41 5.05
C LYS A 258 -28.46 26.92 5.20
N SER A 259 -27.23 27.39 5.44
CA SER A 259 -26.93 28.82 5.57
C SER A 259 -27.15 29.57 4.25
N GLN A 260 -26.84 28.96 3.11
CA GLN A 260 -27.11 29.52 1.79
C GLN A 260 -28.60 29.56 1.49
N LYS A 261 -29.35 28.50 1.82
CA LYS A 261 -30.82 28.47 1.71
C LYS A 261 -31.46 29.56 2.58
N ALA A 262 -31.03 29.71 3.83
CA ALA A 262 -31.53 30.75 4.73
C ALA A 262 -31.20 32.18 4.25
N LYS A 263 -30.01 32.40 3.66
CA LYS A 263 -29.64 33.68 3.05
C LYS A 263 -30.52 33.97 1.82
N ALA A 264 -30.73 32.99 0.94
CA ALA A 264 -31.58 33.13 -0.23
C ALA A 264 -33.05 33.40 0.16
N GLU A 265 -33.54 32.77 1.21
CA GLU A 265 -34.91 32.98 1.71
C GLU A 265 -35.06 34.37 2.35
N LYS A 266 -34.10 34.83 3.15
CA LYS A 266 -34.07 36.22 3.66
C LYS A 266 -34.05 37.24 2.53
N GLU A 267 -33.31 36.99 1.45
CA GLU A 267 -33.27 37.87 0.28
C GLU A 267 -34.63 37.91 -0.45
N LYS A 268 -35.30 36.76 -0.62
CA LYS A 268 -36.67 36.69 -1.17
C LYS A 268 -37.65 37.48 -0.31
N LEU A 269 -37.57 37.34 1.02
CA LEU A 269 -38.44 38.05 1.96
C LEU A 269 -38.19 39.57 1.94
N ALA A 270 -36.94 39.99 1.82
CA ALA A 270 -36.57 41.40 1.66
C ALA A 270 -37.06 41.99 0.32
N LYS A 271 -36.95 41.25 -0.78
CA LYS A 271 -37.51 41.63 -2.10
C LYS A 271 -39.04 41.76 -2.02
N GLN A 272 -39.71 40.83 -1.35
CA GLN A 272 -41.17 40.87 -1.18
C GLN A 272 -41.62 42.07 -0.33
N LYS A 273 -40.93 42.39 0.77
CA LYS A 273 -41.19 43.60 1.58
C LYS A 273 -40.99 44.88 0.77
N ARG A 274 -39.87 45.00 0.02
CA ARG A 274 -39.62 46.13 -0.88
C ARG A 274 -40.71 46.29 -1.95
N SER A 275 -41.24 45.18 -2.48
CA SER A 275 -42.35 45.22 -3.43
C SER A 275 -43.66 45.72 -2.81
N LYS A 276 -44.00 45.24 -1.59
CA LYS A 276 -45.20 45.70 -0.86
C LYS A 276 -45.11 47.18 -0.48
N ASP A 277 -43.93 47.65 -0.06
CA ASP A 277 -43.71 49.06 0.24
C ASP A 277 -43.84 49.94 -1.01
N ARG A 278 -43.35 49.50 -2.17
CA ARG A 278 -43.56 50.20 -3.45
C ARG A 278 -45.05 50.29 -3.80
N VAL A 279 -45.79 49.19 -3.70
CA VAL A 279 -47.23 49.15 -3.99
C VAL A 279 -48.01 50.06 -3.03
N MET A 280 -47.69 50.07 -1.74
CA MET A 280 -48.30 50.97 -0.76
C MET A 280 -48.00 52.44 -1.06
N LYS A 281 -46.76 52.77 -1.42
CA LYS A 281 -46.34 54.14 -1.75
C LYS A 281 -47.04 54.64 -3.02
N GLU A 282 -47.16 53.79 -4.03
CA GLU A 282 -47.88 54.10 -5.27
C GLU A 282 -49.39 54.28 -5.03
N ARG A 283 -50.00 53.45 -4.18
CA ARG A 283 -51.40 53.60 -3.79
C ARG A 283 -51.66 54.91 -3.04
N ARG A 284 -50.75 55.30 -2.13
CA ARG A 284 -50.82 56.60 -1.42
C ARG A 284 -50.71 57.78 -2.39
N GLN A 285 -49.79 57.71 -3.36
CA GLN A 285 -49.68 58.74 -4.39
C GLN A 285 -50.94 58.86 -5.26
N ARG A 286 -51.59 57.73 -5.59
CA ARG A 286 -52.88 57.76 -6.31
C ARG A 286 -54.01 58.34 -5.47
N THR A 287 -54.08 58.03 -4.17
CA THR A 287 -55.10 58.62 -3.29
C THR A 287 -54.88 60.12 -3.09
N ASP A 288 -53.63 60.56 -2.98
CA ASP A 288 -53.27 61.97 -2.86
C ASP A 288 -53.54 62.74 -4.17
N ALA A 289 -53.31 62.10 -5.33
CA ALA A 289 -53.69 62.68 -6.62
C ALA A 289 -55.21 62.79 -6.79
N ALA A 290 -55.97 61.79 -6.33
CA ALA A 290 -57.43 61.80 -6.40
C ALA A 290 -58.05 62.85 -5.46
N THR A 291 -57.51 63.03 -4.26
CA THR A 291 -57.96 64.08 -3.33
C THR A 291 -57.62 65.47 -3.86
N LYS A 292 -56.44 65.66 -4.45
CA LYS A 292 -56.07 66.91 -5.12
C LYS A 292 -56.99 67.24 -6.29
N ALA A 293 -57.30 66.26 -7.15
CA ALA A 293 -58.22 66.44 -8.27
C ALA A 293 -59.65 66.80 -7.82
N ARG A 294 -60.11 66.24 -6.69
CA ARG A 294 -61.41 66.58 -6.10
C ARG A 294 -61.44 68.01 -5.54
N LEU A 295 -60.39 68.42 -4.83
CA LEU A 295 -60.26 69.78 -4.33
C LEU A 295 -60.19 70.80 -5.48
N ASP A 296 -59.46 70.50 -6.55
CA ASP A 296 -59.40 71.35 -7.75
C ASP A 296 -60.77 71.45 -8.45
N HIS A 297 -61.55 70.37 -8.48
CA HIS A 297 -62.92 70.37 -9.02
C HIS A 297 -63.86 71.22 -8.17
N ASP A 298 -63.83 71.05 -6.84
CA ASP A 298 -64.67 71.81 -5.91
C ASP A 298 -64.31 73.31 -5.94
N ALA A 299 -63.02 73.65 -6.07
CA ALA A 299 -62.56 75.03 -6.23
C ALA A 299 -63.09 75.66 -7.53
N ARG A 300 -63.10 74.91 -8.65
CA ARG A 300 -63.69 75.39 -9.92
C ARG A 300 -65.20 75.59 -9.81
N ALA A 301 -65.91 74.66 -9.19
CA ALA A 301 -67.35 74.77 -8.98
C ALA A 301 -67.71 75.99 -8.11
N TRP A 302 -66.92 76.26 -7.07
CA TRP A 302 -67.05 77.47 -6.25
C TRP A 302 -66.76 78.75 -7.03
N ALA A 303 -65.73 78.77 -7.87
CA ALA A 303 -65.44 79.91 -8.73
C ALA A 303 -66.59 80.20 -9.72
N GLU A 304 -67.19 79.16 -10.31
CA GLU A 304 -68.36 79.31 -11.18
C GLU A 304 -69.60 79.80 -10.44
N TYR A 305 -69.81 79.36 -9.19
CA TYR A 305 -70.90 79.83 -8.34
C TYR A 305 -70.74 81.31 -8.01
N LEU A 306 -69.54 81.74 -7.61
CA LEU A 306 -69.23 83.15 -7.34
C LEU A 306 -69.40 84.01 -8.59
N ALA A 307 -68.92 83.57 -9.75
CA ALA A 307 -69.11 84.26 -11.03
C ALA A 307 -70.58 84.33 -11.48
N ARG A 308 -71.43 83.37 -11.08
CA ARG A 308 -72.89 83.44 -11.26
C ARG A 308 -73.54 84.43 -10.30
N SER A 309 -73.12 84.44 -9.04
CA SER A 309 -73.59 85.37 -8.01
C SER A 309 -73.28 86.83 -8.38
N GLU A 310 -72.08 87.12 -8.89
CA GLU A 310 -71.72 88.46 -9.37
C GLU A 310 -72.55 88.90 -10.57
N ARG A 311 -72.82 88.00 -11.53
CA ARG A 311 -73.70 88.31 -12.68
C ARG A 311 -75.11 88.69 -12.25
N MET A 312 -75.66 88.01 -11.25
CA MET A 312 -76.98 88.34 -10.68
C MET A 312 -76.98 89.65 -9.89
N ARG A 313 -75.88 89.97 -9.20
CA ARG A 313 -75.71 91.22 -8.45
C ARG A 313 -75.56 92.44 -9.37
N ASN A 314 -74.83 92.28 -10.48
CA ASN A 314 -74.66 93.35 -11.47
C ASN A 314 -75.91 93.54 -12.33
N GLY A 315 -76.64 92.46 -12.67
CA GLY A 315 -77.94 92.55 -13.35
C GLY A 315 -79.05 93.22 -12.53
N ALA A 316 -78.99 93.13 -11.20
CA ALA A 316 -79.92 93.83 -10.31
C ALA A 316 -79.63 95.33 -10.14
N ASN A 317 -78.36 95.74 -10.28
CA ASN A 317 -77.97 97.16 -10.17
C ASN A 317 -78.24 97.97 -11.45
N ASP A 318 -78.36 97.33 -12.61
CA ASP A 318 -78.75 98.01 -13.86
C ASP A 318 -80.27 98.28 -13.95
N ALA A 319 -81.10 97.51 -13.24
CA ALA A 319 -82.56 97.70 -13.19
C ALA A 319 -83.01 98.84 -12.25
N ALA A 320 -82.19 99.26 -11.29
CA ALA A 320 -82.54 100.27 -10.28
C ALA A 320 -82.20 101.73 -10.68
N LYS A 321 -81.58 101.98 -11.84
CA LYS A 321 -81.20 103.33 -12.33
C LYS A 321 -82.14 103.91 -13.40
N GLN A 322 -83.20 103.22 -13.81
CA GLN A 322 -84.06 103.67 -14.93
C GLN A 322 -85.41 104.32 -14.56
N HIS A 323 -85.80 104.41 -13.28
CA HIS A 323 -87.06 105.07 -12.92
C HIS A 323 -86.95 106.04 -11.74
N GLY A 324 -86.53 107.26 -12.06
CA GLY A 324 -86.82 108.46 -11.29
C GLY A 324 -87.12 109.62 -12.25
N GLY A 325 -88.32 110.20 -12.19
CA GLY A 325 -88.59 111.47 -12.86
C GLY A 325 -90.05 111.84 -13.09
N LYS A 326 -90.78 112.28 -12.05
CA LYS A 326 -91.70 113.42 -12.18
C LYS A 326 -92.00 114.07 -10.82
N GLN A 327 -91.55 115.31 -10.65
CA GLN A 327 -91.86 116.24 -9.56
C GLN A 327 -93.25 116.87 -9.74
N VAL A 328 -93.97 117.09 -8.63
CA VAL A 328 -94.88 118.23 -8.34
C VAL A 328 -94.96 118.30 -6.80
N ASN A 329 -94.38 119.26 -6.07
CA ASN A 329 -94.65 120.68 -5.84
C ASN A 329 -95.81 121.01 -4.88
N LEU A 330 -95.51 121.98 -4.00
CA LEU A 330 -96.36 122.87 -3.18
C LEU A 330 -96.70 122.46 -1.75
N GLY A 331 -96.46 123.40 -0.82
CA GLY A 331 -97.22 123.55 0.42
C GLY A 331 -96.37 123.86 1.63
#